data_AF-A0A8I6S0Z8-F1
#
_entry.id   AF-A0A8I6S0Z8-F1
#
_cell.length_a   1.000
_cell.length_b   1.000
_cell.length_c   1.000
_cell.angle_alpha   90.00
_cell.angle_beta   90.00
_cell.angle_gamma   90.00
#
_symmetry.space_group_name_H-M   'P 1'
#
loop_
_entity.id
_entity.type
_entity.pdbx_description
1 polymer ?
#
loop_
_entity_poly.entity_id
_entity_poly.type
_entity_poly.pdbx_seq_one_letter_code
_entity_poly.pdbx_strand_id
1 'polypeptide(L)'
;MNKDLEERAMLMMMKDWRRALRTPPSYRIGKSPIRFQPTYVIGVSLLSVVLLFMLVKSYDLGNVPAPSFNHLDRESALYKYNIAGNRHVTLNLTYPLTPPRHINDKVHFKVGAIADKDEASRSKDESNTWVSTYITGTLIWDQKKNHISVNWDKNSIKPLKSKYSYGGRGMELSELVTYNGNLLTFDDRGGLVYVLKDDKVYPWVLLTDGEGKIDKGFKSEWATVKDGHLYVGSMGKEWTTPTGEFVNYNPMWVKKISKTGEVESLDWKNNYKTIRSSLGINFPGYLLHESACWSDYHNKWFFLPRRMSHYAYNEDKDQYQGTNVLISCDENFNQCHVTQVGEVVPTHGFSSFKFMPGTHDNLIVAIKSYEVNGKLESYVMAFDTQGKILLGETKIDNSKFEGFDFI
;
A
#
# COMPACT_ATOMS: atom_id res chain seq x y z
N MET A 1 69.41 63.04 -26.01
CA MET A 1 69.66 62.84 -24.57
C MET A 1 68.71 61.83 -23.90
N ASN A 2 67.64 61.34 -24.56
CA ASN A 2 66.67 60.41 -23.93
C ASN A 2 66.85 58.91 -24.25
N LYS A 3 67.50 58.52 -25.35
CA LYS A 3 67.64 57.09 -25.71
C LYS A 3 68.64 56.31 -24.86
N ASP A 4 69.73 56.97 -24.47
CA ASP A 4 70.84 56.35 -23.71
C ASP A 4 70.48 56.13 -22.21
N LEU A 5 69.50 56.90 -21.71
CA LEU A 5 68.95 56.74 -20.36
C LEU A 5 67.98 55.55 -20.27
N GLU A 6 67.13 55.36 -21.29
CA GLU A 6 66.23 54.20 -21.37
C GLU A 6 67.00 52.89 -21.52
N GLU A 7 68.07 52.88 -22.33
CA GLU A 7 68.88 51.67 -22.55
C GLU A 7 69.64 51.25 -21.29
N ARG A 8 70.17 52.23 -20.52
CA ARG A 8 70.78 51.97 -19.20
C ARG A 8 69.77 51.50 -18.16
N ALA A 9 68.56 52.05 -18.16
CA ALA A 9 67.48 51.59 -17.28
C ALA A 9 67.05 50.15 -17.59
N MET A 10 66.91 49.80 -18.87
CA MET A 10 66.62 48.42 -19.31
C MET A 10 67.74 47.44 -18.93
N LEU A 11 69.00 47.83 -19.09
CA LEU A 11 70.15 46.99 -18.74
C LEU A 11 70.28 46.77 -17.22
N MET A 12 69.97 47.76 -16.40
CA MET A 12 69.86 47.58 -14.94
C MET A 12 68.70 46.63 -14.59
N MET A 13 67.54 46.82 -15.20
CA MET A 13 66.36 45.98 -14.94
C MET A 13 66.61 44.52 -15.34
N MET A 14 67.26 44.26 -16.48
CA MET A 14 67.64 42.91 -16.90
C MET A 14 68.71 42.26 -16.00
N LYS A 15 69.64 43.06 -15.45
CA LYS A 15 70.64 42.55 -14.49
C LYS A 15 69.99 42.14 -13.17
N ASP A 16 69.03 42.91 -12.67
CA ASP A 16 68.29 42.58 -11.45
C ASP A 16 67.37 41.38 -11.63
N TRP A 17 66.72 41.24 -12.79
CA TRP A 17 65.91 40.07 -13.12
C TRP A 17 66.74 38.78 -13.18
N ARG A 18 67.95 38.83 -13.74
CA ARG A 18 68.87 37.68 -13.75
C ARG A 18 69.39 37.33 -12.37
N ARG A 19 69.47 38.29 -11.45
CA ARG A 19 69.86 38.06 -10.05
C ARG A 19 68.71 37.42 -9.26
N ALA A 20 67.46 37.85 -9.51
CA ALA A 20 66.26 37.27 -8.90
C ALA A 20 65.99 35.81 -9.32
N LEU A 21 66.36 35.42 -10.54
CA LEU A 21 66.19 34.04 -11.04
C LEU A 21 67.26 33.05 -10.55
N ARG A 22 68.36 33.51 -9.95
CA ARG A 22 69.46 32.65 -9.45
C ARG A 22 69.48 32.47 -7.93
N THR A 23 68.65 33.21 -7.19
CA THR A 23 68.41 32.94 -5.78
C THR A 23 67.41 31.79 -5.66
N PRO A 24 67.76 30.64 -5.07
CA PRO A 24 66.78 29.61 -4.80
C PRO A 24 65.69 30.19 -3.88
N PRO A 25 64.41 29.81 -4.05
CA PRO A 25 63.35 30.28 -3.17
C PRO A 25 63.69 29.82 -1.74
N SER A 26 63.95 30.76 -0.85
CA SER A 26 64.07 30.50 0.58
C SER A 26 62.66 30.18 1.11
N TYR A 27 62.22 28.93 0.94
CA TYR A 27 61.03 28.45 1.61
C TYR A 27 61.40 28.19 3.08
N ARG A 28 60.86 28.99 3.99
CA ARG A 28 60.78 28.59 5.39
C ARG A 28 59.79 27.43 5.43
N ILE A 29 60.27 26.20 5.61
CA ILE A 29 59.43 25.17 6.22
C ILE A 29 59.11 25.71 7.61
N GLY A 30 57.93 26.32 7.74
CA GLY A 30 57.31 26.41 9.04
C GLY A 30 57.16 24.97 9.52
N LYS A 31 58.08 24.52 10.39
CA LYS A 31 57.74 23.51 11.37
C LYS A 31 56.63 24.14 12.19
N SER A 32 55.39 24.05 11.73
CA SER A 32 54.25 24.09 12.63
C SER A 32 54.36 22.76 13.35
N PRO A 33 54.88 22.68 14.59
CA PRO A 33 54.59 21.49 15.36
C PRO A 33 53.06 21.42 15.39
N ILE A 34 52.50 20.29 14.96
CA ILE A 34 51.11 19.97 15.28
C ILE A 34 51.06 20.06 16.80
N ARG A 35 50.60 21.20 17.32
CA ARG A 35 50.44 21.40 18.75
C ARG A 35 49.24 20.56 19.11
N PHE A 36 49.51 19.34 19.54
CA PHE A 36 48.50 18.49 20.14
C PHE A 36 48.00 19.25 21.37
N GLN A 37 46.87 19.93 21.22
CA GLN A 37 46.18 20.59 22.32
C GLN A 37 45.23 19.53 22.88
N PRO A 38 45.62 18.78 23.94
CA PRO A 38 44.83 17.66 24.42
C PRO A 38 43.42 18.09 24.82
N THR A 39 43.26 19.33 25.30
CA THR A 39 41.95 19.93 25.60
C THR A 39 41.05 20.07 24.37
N TYR A 40 41.59 20.45 23.21
CA TYR A 40 40.82 20.54 21.96
C TYR A 40 40.44 19.16 21.44
N VAL A 41 41.38 18.20 21.46
CA VAL A 41 41.12 16.82 21.02
C VAL A 41 40.07 16.15 21.90
N ILE A 42 40.16 16.31 23.23
CA ILE A 42 39.15 15.82 24.17
C ILE A 42 37.79 16.46 23.91
N GLY A 43 37.75 17.77 23.65
CA GLY A 43 36.51 18.48 23.32
C GLY A 43 35.84 17.93 22.06
N VAL A 44 36.60 17.73 20.98
CA VAL A 44 36.09 17.17 19.72
C VAL A 44 35.66 15.71 19.88
N SER A 45 36.41 14.90 20.63
CA SER A 45 36.04 13.51 20.92
C SER A 45 34.76 13.41 21.74
N LEU A 46 34.59 14.24 22.78
CA LEU A 46 33.35 14.29 23.56
C LEU A 46 32.16 14.72 22.71
N LEU A 47 32.33 15.74 21.87
CA LEU A 47 31.30 16.18 20.94
C LEU A 47 30.89 15.06 19.97
N SER A 48 31.88 14.30 19.46
CA SER A 48 31.66 13.18 18.55
C SER A 48 30.91 12.04 19.23
N VAL A 49 31.24 11.71 20.49
CA VAL A 49 30.54 10.69 21.28
C VAL A 49 29.11 11.12 21.59
N VAL A 50 28.88 12.40 21.92
CA VAL A 50 27.53 12.94 22.13
C VAL A 50 26.71 12.88 20.83
N LEU A 51 27.29 13.27 19.69
CA LEU A 51 26.63 13.15 18.38
C LEU A 51 26.33 11.70 18.02
N LEU A 52 27.27 10.78 18.28
CA LEU A 52 27.06 9.35 18.06
C LEU A 52 25.96 8.80 18.97
N PHE A 53 25.93 9.21 20.24
CA PHE A 53 24.88 8.84 21.19
C PHE A 53 23.53 9.41 20.77
N MET A 54 23.48 10.66 20.28
CA MET A 54 22.26 11.23 19.70
C MET A 54 21.82 10.46 18.47
N LEU A 55 22.72 10.06 17.57
CA LEU A 55 22.39 9.25 16.39
C LEU A 55 21.88 7.86 16.75
N VAL A 56 22.51 7.18 17.70
CA VAL A 56 22.07 5.88 18.21
C VAL A 56 20.71 6.00 18.92
N LYS A 57 20.52 7.03 19.75
CA LYS A 57 19.21 7.33 20.35
C LYS A 57 18.17 7.69 19.30
N SER A 58 18.54 8.37 18.22
CA SER A 58 17.62 8.68 17.12
C SER A 58 17.25 7.43 16.33
N TYR A 59 18.17 6.48 16.20
CA TYR A 59 17.92 5.17 15.61
C TYR A 59 17.01 4.31 16.50
N ASP A 60 17.26 4.29 17.82
CA ASP A 60 16.39 3.60 18.80
C ASP A 60 15.02 4.28 18.96
N LEU A 61 14.92 5.62 18.86
CA LEU A 61 13.64 6.33 18.84
C LEU A 61 12.90 6.21 17.50
N GLY A 62 13.61 5.90 16.41
CA GLY A 62 13.01 5.60 15.10
C GLY A 62 12.43 4.18 15.03
N ASN A 63 12.92 3.27 15.87
CA ASN A 63 12.42 1.91 16.05
C ASN A 63 11.43 1.80 17.22
N VAL A 64 10.51 2.75 17.36
CA VAL A 64 9.26 2.44 18.06
C VAL A 64 8.54 1.45 17.16
N PRO A 65 8.25 0.21 17.59
CA PRO A 65 7.44 -0.70 16.79
C PRO A 65 6.14 0.03 16.44
N ALA A 66 5.84 0.14 15.14
CA ALA A 66 4.48 0.49 14.75
C ALA A 66 3.55 -0.55 15.40
N PRO A 67 2.50 -0.15 16.13
CA PRO A 67 1.62 -1.10 16.77
C PRO A 67 0.94 -1.93 15.68
N SER A 68 1.05 -3.26 15.79
CA SER A 68 0.40 -4.17 14.85
C SER A 68 -1.12 -4.05 14.93
N PHE A 69 -1.78 -3.89 13.78
CA PHE A 69 -3.25 -3.84 13.68
C PHE A 69 -3.95 -5.17 14.04
N ASN A 70 -3.21 -6.26 14.30
CA ASN A 70 -3.77 -7.61 14.45
C ASN A 70 -3.69 -8.19 15.88
N HIS A 71 -3.48 -7.36 16.90
CA HIS A 71 -3.44 -7.81 18.31
C HIS A 71 -4.83 -8.04 18.90
N LEU A 72 -5.02 -9.22 19.50
CA LEU A 72 -6.21 -9.57 20.28
C LEU A 72 -6.22 -8.94 21.69
N ASP A 73 -5.12 -8.32 22.12
CA ASP A 73 -4.96 -7.81 23.49
C ASP A 73 -5.31 -6.32 23.63
N ARG A 74 -6.25 -6.08 24.54
CA ARG A 74 -7.02 -4.83 24.76
C ARG A 74 -6.25 -3.73 25.51
N GLU A 75 -4.92 -3.71 25.50
CA GLU A 75 -4.19 -2.64 26.19
C GLU A 75 -4.05 -1.41 25.29
N SER A 76 -5.12 -0.60 25.32
CA SER A 76 -5.33 0.71 24.67
C SER A 76 -5.55 0.69 23.15
N ALA A 77 -6.83 0.58 22.75
CA ALA A 77 -7.30 0.81 21.37
C ALA A 77 -7.07 2.24 20.84
N LEU A 78 -6.38 3.11 21.59
CA LEU A 78 -6.16 4.51 21.27
C LEU A 78 -4.67 4.79 21.16
N TYR A 79 -4.16 4.88 19.94
CA TYR A 79 -2.77 5.20 19.66
C TYR A 79 -2.58 6.69 19.44
N LYS A 80 -1.59 7.29 20.11
CA LYS A 80 -1.23 8.71 19.96
C LYS A 80 0.08 8.81 19.18
N TYR A 81 0.08 9.51 18.06
CA TYR A 81 1.31 9.90 17.37
C TYR A 81 1.39 11.42 17.20
N ASN A 82 2.62 11.92 17.06
CA ASN A 82 2.90 13.34 16.88
C ASN A 82 2.87 13.69 15.39
N ILE A 83 2.03 14.66 15.02
CA ILE A 83 2.13 15.34 13.73
C ILE A 83 2.99 16.59 13.95
N ALA A 84 3.79 16.98 12.95
CA ALA A 84 4.57 18.21 12.99
C ALA A 84 3.66 19.40 13.39
N GLY A 85 3.89 19.94 14.59
CA GLY A 85 3.09 21.00 15.21
C GLY A 85 2.12 20.52 16.28
N ASN A 86 2.61 20.15 17.48
CA ASN A 86 1.92 20.06 18.80
C ASN A 86 0.45 19.56 18.86
N ARG A 87 -0.09 18.88 17.85
CA ARG A 87 -1.42 18.29 17.85
C ARG A 87 -1.28 16.78 18.05
N HIS A 88 -1.75 16.30 19.19
CA HIS A 88 -1.90 14.87 19.43
C HIS A 88 -3.09 14.35 18.63
N VAL A 89 -2.81 13.48 17.69
CA VAL A 89 -3.81 12.77 16.92
C VAL A 89 -3.95 11.37 17.52
N THR A 90 -5.11 11.10 18.12
CA THR A 90 -5.47 9.76 18.60
C THR A 90 -6.16 8.95 17.50
N LEU A 91 -5.60 7.78 17.16
CA LEU A 91 -6.15 6.81 16.22
C LEU A 91 -6.84 5.68 16.98
N ASN A 92 -8.03 5.27 16.54
CA ASN A 92 -8.69 4.08 17.06
C ASN A 92 -8.18 2.84 16.33
N LEU A 93 -7.42 1.99 17.04
CA LEU A 93 -6.83 0.76 16.54
C LEU A 93 -7.72 -0.48 16.73
N THR A 94 -9.00 -0.31 17.11
CA THR A 94 -9.91 -1.45 17.29
C THR A 94 -10.02 -2.25 15.99
N TYR A 95 -9.48 -3.47 16.00
CA TYR A 95 -9.58 -4.44 14.92
C TYR A 95 -9.52 -5.88 15.47
N PRO A 96 -10.42 -6.78 15.07
CA PRO A 96 -11.68 -6.51 14.34
C PRO A 96 -12.64 -5.60 15.11
N LEU A 97 -13.65 -5.04 14.44
CA LEU A 97 -14.65 -4.19 15.09
C LEU A 97 -15.51 -4.97 16.10
N THR A 98 -15.79 -6.25 15.83
CA THR A 98 -16.44 -7.17 16.76
C THR A 98 -15.39 -8.09 17.39
N PRO A 99 -15.24 -8.08 18.73
CA PRO A 99 -14.28 -8.95 19.39
C PRO A 99 -14.48 -10.43 19.04
N PRO A 100 -13.40 -11.17 18.70
CA PRO A 100 -13.50 -12.60 18.43
C PRO A 100 -14.02 -13.36 19.65
N ARG A 101 -14.84 -14.39 19.41
CA ARG A 101 -15.40 -15.24 20.47
C ARG A 101 -14.66 -16.56 20.53
N HIS A 102 -14.13 -16.89 21.70
CA HIS A 102 -13.54 -18.19 21.98
C HIS A 102 -14.63 -19.15 22.49
N ILE A 103 -14.88 -20.22 21.76
CA ILE A 103 -15.87 -21.25 22.11
C ILE A 103 -15.16 -22.60 22.03
N ASN A 104 -14.92 -23.21 23.19
CA ASN A 104 -14.06 -24.39 23.32
C ASN A 104 -12.68 -24.12 22.70
N ASP A 105 -12.20 -24.97 21.80
CA ASP A 105 -10.92 -24.84 21.10
C ASP A 105 -11.01 -24.07 19.76
N LYS A 106 -12.09 -23.31 19.55
CA LYS A 106 -12.35 -22.59 18.30
C LYS A 106 -12.45 -21.09 18.51
N VAL A 107 -11.91 -20.34 17.56
CA VAL A 107 -12.04 -18.88 17.50
C VAL A 107 -13.07 -18.53 16.44
N HIS A 108 -14.07 -17.75 16.82
CA HIS A 108 -15.15 -17.30 15.96
C HIS A 108 -14.99 -15.81 15.68
N PHE A 109 -14.88 -15.46 14.41
CA PHE A 109 -14.78 -14.08 13.95
C PHE A 109 -16.04 -13.68 13.21
N LYS A 110 -16.50 -12.44 13.41
CA LYS A 110 -17.44 -11.83 12.48
C LYS A 110 -16.69 -11.31 11.25
N VAL A 111 -17.29 -11.56 10.10
CA VAL A 111 -16.73 -11.17 8.79
C VAL A 111 -17.82 -10.53 7.94
N GLY A 112 -17.41 -9.61 7.08
CA GLY A 112 -18.27 -8.93 6.11
C GLY A 112 -17.72 -9.08 4.70
N ALA A 113 -18.61 -9.09 3.71
CA ALA A 113 -18.24 -8.97 2.31
C ALA A 113 -19.16 -8.00 1.57
N ILE A 114 -18.59 -7.24 0.63
CA ILE A 114 -19.29 -6.21 -0.14
C ILE A 114 -19.23 -6.48 -1.64
N ALA A 115 -20.37 -6.30 -2.31
CA ALA A 115 -20.52 -6.62 -3.72
C ALA A 115 -20.31 -5.40 -4.62
N ASP A 116 -19.62 -5.62 -5.72
CA ASP A 116 -19.70 -4.77 -6.89
C ASP A 116 -20.69 -5.40 -7.89
N LYS A 117 -21.58 -4.58 -8.46
CA LYS A 117 -22.58 -4.99 -9.45
C LYS A 117 -22.33 -4.36 -10.81
N ASP A 118 -21.21 -3.68 -10.99
CA ASP A 118 -20.89 -2.93 -12.19
C ASP A 118 -22.06 -1.98 -12.54
N GLU A 119 -22.44 -1.92 -13.81
CA GLU A 119 -23.55 -1.11 -14.29
C GLU A 119 -24.92 -1.56 -13.76
N ALA A 120 -25.04 -2.80 -13.28
CA ALA A 120 -26.26 -3.33 -12.68
C ALA A 120 -26.51 -2.79 -11.25
N SER A 121 -25.58 -1.99 -10.71
CA SER A 121 -25.78 -1.22 -9.48
C SER A 121 -26.93 -0.22 -9.60
N ARG A 122 -27.23 0.31 -10.80
CA ARG A 122 -28.29 1.31 -11.00
C ARG A 122 -29.67 0.74 -10.67
N SER A 123 -30.37 1.38 -9.73
CA SER A 123 -31.72 1.02 -9.31
C SER A 123 -32.72 1.21 -10.44
N LYS A 124 -33.61 0.22 -10.62
CA LYS A 124 -34.76 0.31 -11.54
C LYS A 124 -35.99 0.93 -10.87
N ASP A 125 -36.06 0.85 -9.55
CA ASP A 125 -37.24 1.25 -8.76
C ASP A 125 -37.16 2.69 -8.26
N GLU A 126 -35.94 3.26 -8.23
CA GLU A 126 -35.69 4.54 -7.59
C GLU A 126 -34.74 5.38 -8.46
N SER A 127 -35.19 6.58 -8.86
CA SER A 127 -34.42 7.44 -9.75
C SER A 127 -33.12 7.94 -9.09
N ASN A 128 -32.05 7.99 -9.89
CA ASN A 128 -30.72 8.42 -9.46
C ASN A 128 -30.23 7.68 -8.20
N THR A 129 -30.55 6.38 -8.07
CA THR A 129 -30.08 5.54 -6.97
C THR A 129 -29.22 4.42 -7.52
N TRP A 130 -28.13 4.14 -6.83
CA TRP A 130 -27.29 2.95 -7.05
C TRP A 130 -27.27 2.09 -5.80
N VAL A 131 -27.16 0.77 -5.99
CA VAL A 131 -27.39 -0.24 -4.96
C VAL A 131 -26.33 -1.33 -4.99
N SER A 132 -25.54 -1.42 -3.93
CA SER A 132 -24.64 -2.55 -3.65
C SER A 132 -25.30 -3.53 -2.66
N THR A 133 -24.66 -4.67 -2.42
CA THR A 133 -25.07 -5.67 -1.44
C THR A 133 -23.95 -5.89 -0.43
N TYR A 134 -24.29 -5.80 0.85
CA TYR A 134 -23.43 -6.18 1.97
C TYR A 134 -23.97 -7.45 2.64
N ILE A 135 -23.09 -8.41 2.91
CA ILE A 135 -23.41 -9.64 3.64
C ILE A 135 -22.47 -9.80 4.84
N THR A 136 -22.96 -10.49 5.86
CA THR A 136 -22.14 -10.87 7.02
C THR A 136 -22.11 -12.38 7.21
N GLY A 137 -21.06 -12.86 7.85
CA GLY A 137 -20.88 -14.27 8.15
C GLY A 137 -20.12 -14.48 9.44
N THR A 138 -19.84 -15.74 9.74
CA THR A 138 -19.00 -16.16 10.86
C THR A 138 -17.90 -17.06 10.31
N LEU A 139 -16.65 -16.63 10.46
CA LEU A 139 -15.49 -17.47 10.22
C LEU A 139 -15.15 -18.22 11.51
N ILE A 140 -14.87 -19.51 11.40
CA ILE A 140 -14.55 -20.39 12.52
C ILE A 140 -13.17 -21.01 12.25
N TRP A 141 -12.23 -20.75 13.15
CA TRP A 141 -10.89 -21.34 13.11
C TRP A 141 -10.73 -22.39 14.22
N ASP A 142 -10.54 -23.64 13.82
CA ASP A 142 -10.18 -24.76 14.69
C ASP A 142 -8.66 -24.91 14.70
N GLN A 143 -8.02 -24.34 15.72
CA GLN A 143 -6.56 -24.27 15.83
C GLN A 143 -5.92 -25.65 15.91
N LYS A 144 -6.54 -26.59 16.65
CA LYS A 144 -6.00 -27.95 16.85
C LYS A 144 -6.02 -28.76 15.56
N LYS A 145 -7.02 -28.55 14.70
CA LYS A 145 -7.17 -29.26 13.42
C LYS A 145 -6.55 -28.53 12.24
N ASN A 146 -6.02 -27.31 12.43
CA ASN A 146 -5.61 -26.43 11.35
C ASN A 146 -6.68 -26.31 10.26
N HIS A 147 -7.93 -26.08 10.69
CA HIS A 147 -9.08 -26.06 9.79
C HIS A 147 -9.87 -24.77 9.94
N ILE A 148 -10.28 -24.20 8.82
CA ILE A 148 -11.09 -22.98 8.75
C ILE A 148 -12.39 -23.30 8.03
N SER A 149 -13.50 -22.76 8.53
CA SER A 149 -14.79 -22.76 7.83
C SER A 149 -15.45 -21.40 7.92
N VAL A 150 -16.32 -21.08 6.96
CA VAL A 150 -17.07 -19.82 6.92
C VAL A 150 -18.54 -20.13 6.71
N ASN A 151 -19.40 -19.54 7.53
CA ASN A 151 -20.85 -19.63 7.40
C ASN A 151 -21.42 -18.24 7.17
N TRP A 152 -22.07 -18.01 6.03
CA TRP A 152 -22.73 -16.75 5.71
C TRP A 152 -24.14 -16.70 6.28
N ASP A 153 -24.51 -15.58 6.88
CA ASP A 153 -25.79 -15.43 7.58
C ASP A 153 -26.92 -15.21 6.54
N LYS A 154 -27.86 -16.17 6.41
CA LYS A 154 -28.92 -16.13 5.39
C LYS A 154 -29.78 -14.85 5.37
N ASN A 155 -29.95 -14.22 6.53
CA ASN A 155 -30.75 -13.00 6.69
C ASN A 155 -29.89 -11.71 6.74
N SER A 156 -28.60 -11.78 6.40
CA SER A 156 -27.69 -10.63 6.48
C SER A 156 -27.57 -9.80 5.20
N ILE A 157 -28.26 -10.20 4.14
CA ILE A 157 -28.23 -9.48 2.86
C ILE A 157 -28.84 -8.10 3.07
N LYS A 158 -27.98 -7.06 3.08
CA LYS A 158 -28.37 -5.67 3.27
C LYS A 158 -28.11 -4.90 1.98
N PRO A 159 -29.15 -4.33 1.33
CA PRO A 159 -28.94 -3.43 0.21
C PRO A 159 -28.36 -2.10 0.73
N LEU A 160 -27.21 -1.71 0.21
CA LEU A 160 -26.63 -0.39 0.49
C LEU A 160 -26.98 0.54 -0.66
N LYS A 161 -27.48 1.74 -0.35
CA LYS A 161 -27.94 2.69 -1.36
C LYS A 161 -27.19 4.02 -1.27
N SER A 162 -26.93 4.62 -2.43
CA SER A 162 -26.46 6.00 -2.55
C SER A 162 -27.10 6.70 -3.74
N LYS A 163 -27.17 8.03 -3.66
CA LYS A 163 -27.58 8.93 -4.75
C LYS A 163 -26.40 9.56 -5.47
N TYR A 164 -25.18 9.38 -4.95
CA TYR A 164 -23.97 9.88 -5.58
C TYR A 164 -23.57 8.95 -6.73
N SER A 165 -23.11 9.56 -7.84
CA SER A 165 -22.60 8.85 -9.00
C SER A 165 -21.66 9.75 -9.79
N TYR A 166 -20.86 9.12 -10.66
CA TYR A 166 -20.08 9.78 -11.68
C TYR A 166 -20.38 9.13 -13.03
N GLY A 167 -20.73 9.94 -14.05
CA GLY A 167 -21.11 9.41 -15.36
C GLY A 167 -22.32 8.45 -15.35
N GLY A 168 -23.21 8.58 -14.36
CA GLY A 168 -24.38 7.71 -14.21
C GLY A 168 -24.09 6.33 -13.61
N ARG A 169 -22.90 6.12 -13.05
CA ARG A 169 -22.46 4.90 -12.35
C ARG A 169 -22.03 5.24 -10.92
N GLY A 170 -22.26 4.32 -9.98
CA GLY A 170 -21.93 4.50 -8.56
C GLY A 170 -22.28 3.28 -7.74
N MET A 171 -21.84 3.22 -6.48
CA MET A 171 -21.98 2.04 -5.61
C MET A 171 -21.41 0.75 -6.23
N GLU A 172 -20.37 0.90 -7.06
CA GLU A 172 -19.53 -0.21 -7.54
C GLU A 172 -18.42 -0.36 -6.51
N LEU A 173 -18.71 -1.19 -5.50
CA LEU A 173 -17.96 -1.21 -4.24
C LEU A 173 -16.85 -2.26 -4.26
N SER A 174 -15.61 -1.82 -4.45
CA SER A 174 -14.48 -2.69 -4.82
C SER A 174 -13.51 -3.03 -3.69
N GLU A 175 -13.80 -2.67 -2.43
CA GLU A 175 -13.05 -3.15 -1.25
C GLU A 175 -13.84 -2.90 0.06
N LEU A 176 -13.47 -3.61 1.13
CA LEU A 176 -13.93 -3.43 2.49
C LEU A 176 -12.73 -3.41 3.46
N VAL A 177 -12.60 -2.35 4.28
CA VAL A 177 -11.49 -2.24 5.24
C VAL A 177 -11.87 -1.47 6.50
N THR A 178 -11.40 -1.96 7.65
CA THR A 178 -11.54 -1.29 8.92
C THR A 178 -10.41 -0.29 9.11
N TYR A 179 -10.75 0.97 9.35
CA TYR A 179 -9.80 2.03 9.63
C TYR A 179 -10.35 3.02 10.65
N ASN A 180 -9.52 3.35 11.66
CA ASN A 180 -9.88 4.29 12.72
C ASN A 180 -11.23 3.96 13.40
N GLY A 181 -11.50 2.68 13.64
CA GLY A 181 -12.74 2.18 14.25
C GLY A 181 -14.00 2.31 13.36
N ASN A 182 -13.84 2.51 12.06
CA ASN A 182 -14.93 2.54 11.09
C ASN A 182 -14.72 1.46 10.04
N LEU A 183 -15.81 0.87 9.55
CA LEU A 183 -15.79 0.01 8.37
C LEU A 183 -15.94 0.89 7.13
N LEU A 184 -15.01 0.81 6.19
CA LEU A 184 -14.96 1.64 4.99
C LEU A 184 -15.14 0.79 3.73
N THR A 185 -15.76 1.38 2.71
CA THR A 185 -15.91 0.79 1.37
C THR A 185 -15.77 1.87 0.29
N PHE A 186 -15.47 1.49 -0.95
CA PHE A 186 -14.92 2.37 -1.97
C PHE A 186 -15.68 2.24 -3.28
N ASP A 187 -16.25 3.33 -3.78
CA ASP A 187 -16.87 3.38 -5.10
C ASP A 187 -15.80 3.67 -6.16
N ASP A 188 -15.52 2.68 -7.01
CA ASP A 188 -14.46 2.73 -8.03
C ASP A 188 -14.80 3.64 -9.23
N ARG A 189 -16.04 4.13 -9.31
CA ARG A 189 -16.50 5.06 -10.36
C ARG A 189 -16.46 6.48 -9.88
N GLY A 190 -17.09 6.70 -8.73
CA GLY A 190 -17.17 8.00 -8.09
C GLY A 190 -15.88 8.43 -7.39
N GLY A 191 -15.02 7.47 -7.03
CA GLY A 191 -13.86 7.70 -6.17
C GLY A 191 -14.24 8.01 -4.72
N LEU A 192 -15.49 7.76 -4.32
CA LEU A 192 -15.98 8.05 -2.97
C LEU A 192 -15.60 6.92 -2.02
N VAL A 193 -14.95 7.29 -0.92
CA VAL A 193 -14.82 6.44 0.26
C VAL A 193 -16.03 6.66 1.14
N TYR A 194 -16.74 5.58 1.45
CA TYR A 194 -17.90 5.57 2.34
C TYR A 194 -17.55 4.95 3.68
N VAL A 195 -18.06 5.54 4.76
CA VAL A 195 -18.21 4.86 6.04
C VAL A 195 -19.48 4.02 5.99
N LEU A 196 -19.33 2.70 6.17
CA LEU A 196 -20.44 1.76 6.32
C LEU A 196 -20.79 1.67 7.81
N LYS A 197 -22.02 2.06 8.14
CA LYS A 197 -22.56 1.92 9.49
C LYS A 197 -23.96 1.36 9.44
N ASP A 198 -24.18 0.27 10.18
CA ASP A 198 -25.43 -0.50 10.24
C ASP A 198 -25.85 -1.10 8.88
N ASP A 199 -26.62 -0.35 8.11
CA ASP A 199 -27.15 -0.67 6.78
C ASP A 199 -27.06 0.53 5.82
N LYS A 200 -26.25 1.54 6.17
CA LYS A 200 -26.11 2.79 5.42
C LYS A 200 -24.65 3.08 5.11
N VAL A 201 -24.48 3.84 4.03
CA VAL A 201 -23.19 4.37 3.60
C VAL A 201 -23.21 5.89 3.71
N TYR A 202 -22.12 6.44 4.25
CA TYR A 202 -21.95 7.88 4.44
C TYR A 202 -20.67 8.32 3.73
N PRO A 203 -20.74 9.22 2.73
CA PRO A 203 -19.54 9.72 2.07
C PRO A 203 -18.58 10.34 3.09
N TRP A 204 -17.30 10.02 2.98
CA TRP A 204 -16.25 10.54 3.85
C TRP A 204 -15.20 11.32 3.08
N VAL A 205 -14.54 10.69 2.10
CA VAL A 205 -13.46 11.30 1.31
C VAL A 205 -13.71 11.03 -0.17
N LEU A 206 -13.45 12.03 -1.01
CA LEU A 206 -13.44 11.88 -2.47
C LEU A 206 -12.00 11.74 -2.96
N LEU A 207 -11.74 10.72 -3.76
CA LEU A 207 -10.47 10.43 -4.39
C LEU A 207 -10.57 10.69 -5.90
N THR A 208 -9.77 11.63 -6.39
CA THR A 208 -9.65 11.93 -7.83
C THR A 208 -8.49 11.16 -8.46
N ASP A 209 -8.62 10.85 -9.75
CA ASP A 209 -7.72 9.93 -10.45
C ASP A 209 -6.26 10.42 -10.54
N GLY A 210 -5.32 9.49 -10.77
CA GLY A 210 -3.90 9.77 -10.99
C GLY A 210 -3.25 10.53 -9.84
N GLU A 211 -2.62 11.68 -10.11
CA GLU A 211 -1.98 12.53 -9.11
C GLU A 211 -2.98 13.32 -8.22
N GLY A 212 -4.29 13.21 -8.49
CA GLY A 212 -5.34 13.91 -7.74
C GLY A 212 -5.80 15.23 -8.37
N LYS A 213 -5.42 15.50 -9.62
CA LYS A 213 -5.81 16.70 -10.40
C LYS A 213 -6.57 16.33 -11.67
N ILE A 214 -7.36 15.26 -11.59
CA ILE A 214 -8.15 14.73 -12.70
C ILE A 214 -9.62 14.73 -12.27
N ASP A 215 -10.51 15.22 -13.13
CA ASP A 215 -11.93 15.40 -12.80
C ASP A 215 -12.69 14.07 -12.59
N LYS A 216 -12.10 12.96 -13.03
CA LYS A 216 -12.63 11.60 -12.87
C LYS A 216 -12.32 11.06 -11.47
N GLY A 217 -13.27 10.30 -10.90
CA GLY A 217 -13.05 9.50 -9.70
C GLY A 217 -11.91 8.48 -9.87
N PHE A 218 -11.15 8.28 -8.79
CA PHE A 218 -10.10 7.27 -8.70
C PHE A 218 -10.71 5.88 -8.65
N LYS A 219 -10.31 5.02 -9.60
CA LYS A 219 -10.74 3.62 -9.68
C LYS A 219 -10.06 2.82 -8.58
N SER A 220 -10.66 2.84 -7.40
CA SER A 220 -10.15 2.19 -6.19
C SER A 220 -10.41 0.69 -6.29
N GLU A 221 -9.37 -0.13 -6.15
CA GLU A 221 -9.43 -1.58 -6.34
C GLU A 221 -8.96 -2.36 -5.11
N TRP A 222 -8.22 -1.72 -4.21
CA TRP A 222 -7.76 -2.33 -2.96
C TRP A 222 -7.46 -1.26 -1.92
N ALA A 223 -7.51 -1.66 -0.65
CA ALA A 223 -7.16 -0.78 0.45
C ALA A 223 -6.56 -1.54 1.64
N THR A 224 -5.63 -0.90 2.34
CA THR A 224 -5.01 -1.44 3.56
C THR A 224 -4.58 -0.33 4.50
N VAL A 225 -4.20 -0.68 5.73
CA VAL A 225 -3.75 0.28 6.74
C VAL A 225 -2.26 0.06 7.00
N LYS A 226 -1.49 1.14 6.96
CA LYS A 226 -0.05 1.15 7.28
C LYS A 226 0.29 2.44 8.01
N ASP A 227 1.04 2.35 9.11
CA ASP A 227 1.52 3.49 9.91
C ASP A 227 0.41 4.50 10.24
N GLY A 228 -0.77 3.99 10.60
CA GLY A 228 -1.92 4.82 10.95
C GLY A 228 -2.58 5.57 9.79
N HIS A 229 -2.23 5.27 8.54
CA HIS A 229 -2.83 5.82 7.34
C HIS A 229 -3.55 4.72 6.55
N LEU A 230 -4.63 5.10 5.89
CA LEU A 230 -5.31 4.26 4.92
C LEU A 230 -4.63 4.44 3.56
N TYR A 231 -4.19 3.34 2.95
CA TYR A 231 -3.67 3.30 1.59
C TYR A 231 -4.73 2.71 0.69
N VAL A 232 -5.04 3.39 -0.41
CA VAL A 232 -6.03 2.97 -1.41
C VAL A 232 -5.35 2.99 -2.78
N GLY A 233 -5.29 1.85 -3.45
CA GLY A 233 -4.71 1.78 -4.78
C GLY A 233 -5.71 1.39 -5.85
N SER A 234 -5.25 1.50 -7.08
CA SER A 234 -5.98 1.08 -8.28
C SER A 234 -5.35 -0.20 -8.84
N MET A 235 -5.66 -0.52 -10.09
CA MET A 235 -5.29 -1.77 -10.77
C MET A 235 -3.78 -2.05 -10.84
N GLY A 236 -2.92 -1.03 -10.65
CA GLY A 236 -1.47 -1.22 -10.55
C GLY A 236 -0.78 -1.55 -11.87
N LYS A 237 -1.40 -1.24 -13.00
CA LYS A 237 -0.82 -1.34 -14.34
C LYS A 237 -1.11 -0.10 -15.17
N GLU A 238 -0.46 0.01 -16.30
CA GLU A 238 -0.79 1.02 -17.30
C GLU A 238 -2.29 0.97 -17.68
N TRP A 239 -2.93 2.15 -17.78
CA TRP A 239 -4.23 2.24 -18.44
C TRP A 239 -4.01 2.05 -19.93
N THR A 240 -4.80 1.16 -20.52
CA THR A 240 -4.71 0.79 -21.93
C THR A 240 -6.08 0.89 -22.60
N THR A 241 -6.09 0.93 -23.92
CA THR A 241 -7.30 0.61 -24.69
C THR A 241 -7.73 -0.85 -24.44
N PRO A 242 -8.95 -1.26 -24.82
CA PRO A 242 -9.38 -2.67 -24.74
C PRO A 242 -8.50 -3.66 -25.53
N THR A 243 -7.67 -3.17 -26.45
CA THR A 243 -6.71 -3.96 -27.26
C THR A 243 -5.27 -3.88 -26.75
N GLY A 244 -5.03 -3.20 -25.62
CA GLY A 244 -3.74 -3.20 -24.93
C GLY A 244 -2.78 -2.06 -25.33
N GLU A 245 -3.25 -1.07 -26.07
CA GLU A 245 -2.44 0.10 -26.42
C GLU A 245 -2.34 1.05 -25.22
N PHE A 246 -1.13 1.52 -24.91
CA PHE A 246 -0.87 2.40 -23.77
C PHE A 246 -1.62 3.74 -23.90
N VAL A 247 -2.15 4.23 -22.77
CA VAL A 247 -2.81 5.55 -22.68
C VAL A 247 -2.20 6.41 -21.58
N ASN A 248 -2.14 5.93 -20.33
CA ASN A 248 -1.59 6.68 -19.19
C ASN A 248 -1.18 5.77 -18.02
N TYR A 249 -0.62 6.37 -16.97
CA TYR A 249 -0.17 5.69 -15.74
C TYR A 249 -1.10 5.92 -14.53
N ASN A 250 -2.31 6.47 -14.71
CA ASN A 250 -3.18 6.84 -13.58
C ASN A 250 -3.47 5.68 -12.61
N PRO A 251 -3.73 4.43 -13.06
CA PRO A 251 -3.99 3.32 -12.16
C PRO A 251 -2.77 2.83 -11.36
N MET A 252 -1.60 3.45 -11.57
CA MET A 252 -0.37 3.17 -10.84
C MET A 252 -0.09 4.20 -9.73
N TRP A 253 -1.04 5.08 -9.44
CA TRP A 253 -1.02 5.94 -8.27
C TRP A 253 -1.72 5.28 -7.08
N VAL A 254 -1.30 5.63 -5.87
CA VAL A 254 -1.91 5.20 -4.60
C VAL A 254 -2.28 6.43 -3.78
N LYS A 255 -3.44 6.40 -3.11
CA LYS A 255 -3.89 7.45 -2.21
C LYS A 255 -3.56 7.06 -0.78
N LYS A 256 -2.78 7.89 -0.09
CA LYS A 256 -2.54 7.78 1.34
C LYS A 256 -3.43 8.79 2.06
N ILE A 257 -4.28 8.31 2.94
CA ILE A 257 -5.34 9.07 3.58
C ILE A 257 -5.09 9.07 5.09
N SER A 258 -5.03 10.25 5.68
CA SER A 258 -4.93 10.41 7.12
C SER A 258 -6.26 10.12 7.81
N LYS A 259 -6.25 10.01 9.14
CA LYS A 259 -7.48 9.80 9.92
C LYS A 259 -8.46 10.98 9.84
N THR A 260 -7.97 12.17 9.48
CA THR A 260 -8.76 13.40 9.33
C THR A 260 -9.20 13.61 7.88
N GLY A 261 -8.82 12.71 6.97
CA GLY A 261 -9.23 12.72 5.57
C GLY A 261 -8.33 13.54 4.66
N GLU A 262 -7.13 13.96 5.12
CA GLU A 262 -6.15 14.54 4.20
C GLU A 262 -5.64 13.47 3.25
N VAL A 263 -5.58 13.79 1.95
CA VAL A 263 -5.20 12.86 0.89
C VAL A 263 -3.86 13.27 0.28
N GLU A 264 -2.92 12.33 0.26
CA GLU A 264 -1.64 12.41 -0.44
C GLU A 264 -1.66 11.41 -1.61
N SER A 265 -1.30 11.85 -2.82
CA SER A 265 -1.16 10.97 -3.99
C SER A 265 0.30 10.53 -4.13
N LEU A 266 0.53 9.22 -4.12
CA LEU A 266 1.85 8.59 -4.23
C LEU A 266 2.05 7.96 -5.62
N ASP A 267 3.13 8.33 -6.31
CA ASP A 267 3.52 7.68 -7.57
C ASP A 267 4.11 6.30 -7.27
N TRP A 268 3.35 5.24 -7.52
CA TRP A 268 3.74 3.84 -7.32
C TRP A 268 4.17 3.16 -8.63
N LYS A 269 4.39 3.92 -9.71
CA LYS A 269 4.75 3.37 -11.03
C LYS A 269 5.93 2.39 -10.95
N ASN A 270 6.98 2.76 -10.24
CA ASN A 270 8.17 1.91 -10.12
C ASN A 270 7.93 0.72 -9.21
N ASN A 271 7.13 0.88 -8.15
CA ASN A 271 6.80 -0.20 -7.22
C ASN A 271 6.06 -1.33 -7.96
N TYR A 272 5.00 -1.01 -8.70
CA TYR A 272 4.28 -1.99 -9.51
C TYR A 272 5.13 -2.62 -10.61
N LYS A 273 6.05 -1.85 -11.22
CA LYS A 273 7.03 -2.41 -12.16
C LYS A 273 7.92 -3.44 -11.50
N THR A 274 8.44 -3.16 -10.30
CA THR A 274 9.25 -4.12 -9.55
C THR A 274 8.46 -5.37 -9.18
N ILE A 275 7.21 -5.22 -8.73
CA ILE A 275 6.32 -6.35 -8.43
C ILE A 275 6.14 -7.26 -9.66
N ARG A 276 5.81 -6.71 -10.84
CA ARG A 276 5.67 -7.56 -12.04
C ARG A 276 7.00 -8.14 -12.51
N SER A 277 8.10 -7.40 -12.39
CA SER A 277 9.42 -7.87 -12.83
C SER A 277 9.95 -9.01 -11.95
N SER A 278 9.51 -9.15 -10.69
CA SER A 278 9.85 -10.33 -9.86
C SER A 278 9.27 -11.64 -10.39
N LEU A 279 8.29 -11.57 -11.30
CA LEU A 279 7.71 -12.70 -12.04
C LEU A 279 8.28 -12.82 -13.46
N GLY A 280 9.30 -12.03 -13.81
CA GLY A 280 9.83 -11.97 -15.17
C GLY A 280 8.87 -11.35 -16.19
N ILE A 281 7.86 -10.60 -15.73
CA ILE A 281 6.87 -9.95 -16.57
C ILE A 281 7.26 -8.49 -16.80
N ASN A 282 7.27 -8.07 -18.06
CA ASN A 282 7.44 -6.68 -18.47
C ASN A 282 6.32 -6.30 -19.43
N PHE A 283 6.02 -5.00 -19.51
CA PHE A 283 5.09 -4.48 -20.52
C PHE A 283 5.52 -4.97 -21.92
N PRO A 284 4.62 -5.51 -22.75
CA PRO A 284 3.16 -5.41 -22.65
C PRO A 284 2.45 -6.44 -21.74
N GLY A 285 3.18 -7.41 -21.17
CA GLY A 285 2.65 -8.25 -20.09
C GLY A 285 2.32 -7.44 -18.82
N TYR A 286 1.43 -7.95 -17.99
CA TYR A 286 0.86 -7.19 -16.87
C TYR A 286 0.45 -8.07 -15.69
N LEU A 287 0.33 -7.40 -14.54
CA LEU A 287 -0.43 -7.83 -13.38
C LEU A 287 -1.59 -6.86 -13.19
N LEU A 288 -2.74 -7.36 -12.75
CA LEU A 288 -3.87 -6.53 -12.32
C LEU A 288 -4.09 -6.79 -10.84
N HIS A 289 -4.03 -5.75 -10.02
CA HIS A 289 -4.16 -5.82 -8.58
C HIS A 289 -5.52 -5.31 -8.11
N GLU A 290 -6.30 -6.18 -7.47
CA GLU A 290 -7.52 -5.85 -6.72
C GLU A 290 -7.38 -6.22 -5.24
N SER A 291 -6.17 -6.57 -4.79
CA SER A 291 -5.97 -6.82 -3.38
C SER A 291 -4.52 -6.63 -2.95
N ALA A 292 -4.36 -5.94 -1.83
CA ALA A 292 -3.08 -5.74 -1.17
C ALA A 292 -3.28 -5.56 0.34
N CYS A 293 -2.33 -6.04 1.13
CA CYS A 293 -2.28 -5.76 2.57
C CYS A 293 -0.85 -5.41 2.99
N TRP A 294 -0.74 -4.46 3.91
CA TRP A 294 0.47 -4.27 4.70
C TRP A 294 0.44 -5.19 5.93
N SER A 295 1.59 -5.75 6.29
CA SER A 295 1.77 -6.51 7.53
C SER A 295 2.81 -5.82 8.41
N ASP A 296 2.40 -5.35 9.59
CA ASP A 296 3.33 -4.83 10.60
C ASP A 296 4.20 -5.94 11.20
N TYR A 297 3.69 -7.18 11.26
CA TYR A 297 4.46 -8.32 11.77
C TYR A 297 5.63 -8.69 10.87
N HIS A 298 5.41 -8.67 9.55
CA HIS A 298 6.43 -9.04 8.56
C HIS A 298 7.21 -7.83 8.04
N ASN A 299 6.74 -6.60 8.29
CA ASN A 299 7.22 -5.35 7.67
C ASN A 299 7.26 -5.45 6.14
N LYS A 300 6.17 -5.97 5.57
CA LYS A 300 6.06 -6.30 4.15
C LYS A 300 4.69 -5.96 3.58
N TRP A 301 4.70 -5.59 2.31
CA TRP A 301 3.52 -5.57 1.46
C TRP A 301 3.22 -6.96 0.94
N PHE A 302 1.95 -7.33 0.88
CA PHE A 302 1.47 -8.58 0.29
C PHE A 302 0.43 -8.26 -0.78
N PHE A 303 0.47 -8.99 -1.90
CA PHE A 303 -0.45 -8.85 -3.01
C PHE A 303 -0.92 -10.22 -3.48
N LEU A 304 -2.22 -10.32 -3.78
CA LEU A 304 -2.79 -11.41 -4.56
C LEU A 304 -3.37 -10.79 -5.84
N PRO A 305 -2.60 -10.74 -6.95
CA PRO A 305 -3.11 -10.17 -8.19
C PRO A 305 -4.36 -10.92 -8.65
N ARG A 306 -5.34 -10.17 -9.16
CA ARG A 306 -6.51 -10.75 -9.82
C ARG A 306 -6.08 -11.47 -11.09
N ARG A 307 -5.25 -10.79 -11.90
CA ARG A 307 -4.83 -11.24 -13.22
C ARG A 307 -3.31 -11.21 -13.38
N MET A 308 -2.79 -12.14 -14.17
CA MET A 308 -1.38 -12.22 -14.55
C MET A 308 -1.26 -12.70 -15.99
N SER A 309 -0.55 -11.95 -16.84
CA SER A 309 -0.34 -12.30 -18.24
C SER A 309 1.07 -11.92 -18.71
N HIS A 310 1.70 -12.79 -19.48
CA HIS A 310 2.93 -12.49 -20.23
C HIS A 310 2.67 -11.75 -21.56
N TYR A 311 1.41 -11.62 -21.97
CA TYR A 311 0.99 -10.98 -23.22
C TYR A 311 0.29 -9.65 -22.97
N ALA A 312 0.16 -8.86 -24.03
CA ALA A 312 -0.58 -7.60 -24.00
C ALA A 312 -2.01 -7.78 -23.48
N TYR A 313 -2.50 -6.77 -22.75
CA TYR A 313 -3.88 -6.71 -22.27
C TYR A 313 -4.86 -6.80 -23.44
N ASN A 314 -5.91 -7.58 -23.25
CA ASN A 314 -7.07 -7.61 -24.13
C ASN A 314 -8.29 -7.96 -23.27
N GLU A 315 -9.34 -7.15 -23.36
CA GLU A 315 -10.52 -7.22 -22.49
C GLU A 315 -11.18 -8.61 -22.48
N ASP A 316 -11.32 -9.24 -23.66
CA ASP A 316 -11.92 -10.58 -23.77
C ASP A 316 -11.01 -11.67 -23.19
N LYS A 317 -9.70 -11.59 -23.44
CA LYS A 317 -8.73 -12.58 -22.94
C LYS A 317 -8.47 -12.45 -21.45
N ASP A 318 -8.61 -11.26 -20.88
CA ASP A 318 -8.32 -10.97 -19.47
C ASP A 318 -9.23 -11.75 -18.51
N GLN A 319 -10.47 -12.06 -18.94
CA GLN A 319 -11.41 -12.91 -18.19
C GLN A 319 -10.81 -14.29 -17.83
N TYR A 320 -9.82 -14.75 -18.58
CA TYR A 320 -9.12 -16.02 -18.42
C TYR A 320 -7.68 -15.90 -17.91
N GLN A 321 -7.27 -14.74 -17.38
CA GLN A 321 -5.91 -14.50 -16.85
C GLN A 321 -5.83 -14.62 -15.32
N GLY A 322 -6.76 -15.33 -14.67
CA GLY A 322 -6.72 -15.61 -13.23
C GLY A 322 -5.41 -16.27 -12.82
N THR A 323 -4.94 -15.99 -11.60
CA THR A 323 -3.63 -16.46 -11.10
C THR A 323 -3.73 -17.03 -9.68
N ASN A 324 -2.64 -17.63 -9.21
CA ASN A 324 -2.50 -18.29 -7.92
C ASN A 324 -1.29 -17.79 -7.12
N VAL A 325 -0.73 -16.62 -7.45
CA VAL A 325 0.50 -16.11 -6.82
C VAL A 325 0.20 -15.18 -5.66
N LEU A 326 0.88 -15.41 -4.53
CA LEU A 326 1.06 -14.46 -3.43
C LEU A 326 2.42 -13.80 -3.59
N ILE A 327 2.45 -12.48 -3.66
CA ILE A 327 3.69 -11.71 -3.78
C ILE A 327 3.90 -10.96 -2.47
N SER A 328 5.07 -11.09 -1.86
CA SER A 328 5.47 -10.30 -0.69
C SER A 328 6.68 -9.44 -1.00
N CYS A 329 6.62 -8.15 -0.73
CA CYS A 329 7.72 -7.21 -0.95
C CYS A 329 8.10 -6.51 0.36
N ASP A 330 9.39 -6.22 0.54
CA ASP A 330 9.81 -5.31 1.60
C ASP A 330 9.18 -3.91 1.43
N GLU A 331 9.22 -3.11 2.48
CA GLU A 331 8.57 -1.78 2.52
C GLU A 331 8.90 -0.88 1.32
N ASN A 332 10.15 -0.97 0.86
CA ASN A 332 10.69 -0.14 -0.22
C ASN A 332 10.68 -0.84 -1.59
N PHE A 333 10.07 -2.03 -1.71
CA PHE A 333 10.02 -2.81 -2.94
C PHE A 333 11.39 -3.13 -3.55
N ASN A 334 12.45 -3.24 -2.75
CA ASN A 334 13.76 -3.68 -3.21
C ASN A 334 13.81 -5.20 -3.42
N GLN A 335 13.03 -5.95 -2.64
CA GLN A 335 12.99 -7.41 -2.70
C GLN A 335 11.57 -7.91 -2.65
N CYS A 336 11.15 -8.61 -3.71
CA CYS A 336 9.86 -9.27 -3.80
C CYS A 336 10.05 -10.79 -3.89
N HIS A 337 9.23 -11.53 -3.14
CA HIS A 337 9.20 -12.98 -3.10
C HIS A 337 7.83 -13.48 -3.57
N VAL A 338 7.83 -14.53 -4.37
CA VAL A 338 6.62 -15.11 -4.96
C VAL A 338 6.38 -16.49 -4.36
N THR A 339 5.17 -16.71 -3.86
CA THR A 339 4.67 -18.00 -3.36
C THR A 339 3.46 -18.41 -4.21
N GLN A 340 3.33 -19.70 -4.53
CA GLN A 340 2.14 -20.22 -5.21
C GLN A 340 1.13 -20.74 -4.18
N VAL A 341 -0.17 -20.53 -4.45
CA VAL A 341 -1.27 -20.88 -3.56
C VAL A 341 -2.29 -21.73 -4.33
N GLY A 342 -2.15 -23.05 -4.25
CA GLY A 342 -3.00 -23.99 -4.98
C GLY A 342 -2.78 -23.92 -6.50
N GLU A 343 -3.79 -24.35 -7.26
CA GLU A 343 -3.74 -24.38 -8.73
C GLU A 343 -4.29 -23.09 -9.36
N VAL A 344 -3.86 -22.81 -10.59
CA VAL A 344 -4.45 -21.73 -11.38
C VAL A 344 -5.84 -22.14 -11.86
N VAL A 345 -6.85 -21.37 -11.50
CA VAL A 345 -8.18 -21.41 -12.10
C VAL A 345 -8.34 -20.17 -12.97
N PRO A 346 -8.21 -20.28 -14.31
CA PRO A 346 -8.06 -19.12 -15.20
C PRO A 346 -9.18 -18.07 -15.09
N THR A 347 -10.39 -18.52 -14.74
CA THR A 347 -11.59 -17.67 -14.65
C THR A 347 -11.79 -17.07 -13.27
N HIS A 348 -11.02 -17.47 -12.25
CA HIS A 348 -11.12 -16.96 -10.88
C HIS A 348 -9.96 -16.02 -10.58
N GLY A 349 -10.25 -14.77 -10.28
CA GLY A 349 -9.25 -13.78 -9.88
C GLY A 349 -9.44 -13.39 -8.42
N PHE A 350 -8.35 -13.25 -7.66
CA PHE A 350 -8.42 -12.69 -6.31
C PHE A 350 -8.96 -11.25 -6.36
N SER A 351 -9.94 -10.96 -5.50
CA SER A 351 -10.62 -9.66 -5.44
C SER A 351 -10.51 -8.96 -4.09
N SER A 352 -10.15 -9.66 -3.00
CA SER A 352 -9.78 -9.07 -1.71
C SER A 352 -9.14 -10.14 -0.82
N PHE A 353 -8.32 -9.74 0.14
CA PHE A 353 -7.89 -10.61 1.23
C PHE A 353 -7.59 -9.81 2.49
N LYS A 354 -7.57 -10.52 3.62
CA LYS A 354 -7.08 -10.00 4.91
C LYS A 354 -6.28 -11.07 5.65
N PHE A 355 -5.31 -10.63 6.44
CA PHE A 355 -4.68 -11.49 7.43
C PHE A 355 -5.67 -11.84 8.54
N MET A 356 -5.66 -13.08 9.00
CA MET A 356 -6.49 -13.51 10.11
C MET A 356 -5.93 -12.94 11.42
N PRO A 357 -6.74 -12.19 12.20
CA PRO A 357 -6.29 -11.60 13.46
C PRO A 357 -5.80 -12.67 14.44
N GLY A 358 -4.76 -12.34 15.22
CA GLY A 358 -4.16 -13.27 16.18
C GLY A 358 -3.31 -14.40 15.59
N THR A 359 -2.95 -14.32 14.30
CA THR A 359 -2.10 -15.32 13.62
C THR A 359 -0.70 -14.84 13.29
N HIS A 360 -0.30 -13.66 13.81
CA HIS A 360 0.93 -12.96 13.43
C HIS A 360 1.08 -12.84 11.90
N ASP A 361 -0.03 -12.51 11.24
CA ASP A 361 -0.16 -12.38 9.79
C ASP A 361 0.32 -13.62 9.01
N ASN A 362 0.21 -14.81 9.62
CA ASN A 362 0.59 -16.04 8.94
C ASN A 362 -0.55 -16.68 8.16
N LEU A 363 -1.81 -16.48 8.58
CA LEU A 363 -2.98 -17.00 7.87
C LEU A 363 -3.68 -15.88 7.10
N ILE A 364 -4.05 -16.16 5.87
CA ILE A 364 -4.77 -15.28 4.96
C ILE A 364 -6.15 -15.87 4.69
N VAL A 365 -7.17 -15.02 4.69
CA VAL A 365 -8.50 -15.31 4.14
C VAL A 365 -8.68 -14.43 2.93
N ALA A 366 -8.95 -15.05 1.78
CA ALA A 366 -9.07 -14.37 0.51
C ALA A 366 -10.40 -14.70 -0.16
N ILE A 367 -10.89 -13.76 -0.96
CA ILE A 367 -11.99 -13.97 -1.87
C ILE A 367 -11.50 -13.89 -3.32
N LYS A 368 -12.12 -14.72 -4.16
CA LYS A 368 -11.98 -14.66 -5.61
C LYS A 368 -13.32 -14.37 -6.23
N SER A 369 -13.34 -13.58 -7.31
CA SER A 369 -14.52 -13.44 -8.15
C SER A 369 -14.33 -14.09 -9.52
N TYR A 370 -15.44 -14.58 -10.05
CA TYR A 370 -15.60 -15.14 -11.39
C TYR A 370 -16.48 -14.19 -12.18
N GLU A 371 -16.03 -13.84 -13.37
CA GLU A 371 -16.78 -13.02 -14.32
C GLU A 371 -16.47 -13.49 -15.74
N VAL A 372 -17.38 -14.28 -16.30
CA VAL A 372 -17.25 -14.78 -17.66
C VAL A 372 -18.63 -14.76 -18.31
N ASN A 373 -18.72 -14.14 -19.49
CA ASN A 373 -19.97 -14.04 -20.27
C ASN A 373 -21.16 -13.51 -19.44
N GLY A 374 -20.91 -12.53 -18.56
CA GLY A 374 -21.94 -11.91 -17.71
C GLY A 374 -22.42 -12.74 -16.53
N LYS A 375 -21.87 -13.93 -16.31
CA LYS A 375 -22.14 -14.73 -15.10
C LYS A 375 -21.16 -14.32 -14.00
N LEU A 376 -21.70 -14.02 -12.81
CA LEU A 376 -20.95 -13.61 -11.63
C LEU A 376 -21.01 -14.67 -10.53
N GLU A 377 -19.87 -14.98 -9.92
CA GLU A 377 -19.79 -15.81 -8.72
C GLU A 377 -18.63 -15.33 -7.86
N SER A 378 -18.68 -15.63 -6.55
CA SER A 378 -17.54 -15.40 -5.66
C SER A 378 -17.28 -16.57 -4.75
N TYR A 379 -16.02 -16.71 -4.36
CA TYR A 379 -15.48 -17.85 -3.61
C TYR A 379 -14.62 -17.33 -2.47
N VAL A 380 -14.67 -18.02 -1.31
CA VAL A 380 -13.76 -17.79 -0.18
C VAL A 380 -12.77 -18.94 -0.08
N MET A 381 -11.53 -18.63 0.28
CA MET A 381 -10.50 -19.61 0.61
C MET A 381 -9.61 -19.09 1.74
N ALA A 382 -8.88 -20.01 2.39
CA ALA A 382 -7.90 -19.63 3.41
C ALA A 382 -6.64 -20.49 3.32
N PHE A 383 -5.49 -19.86 3.51
CA PHE A 383 -4.17 -20.47 3.37
C PHE A 383 -3.13 -19.72 4.21
N ASP A 384 -1.98 -20.34 4.46
CA ASP A 384 -0.87 -19.65 5.12
C ASP A 384 0.03 -18.89 4.12
N THR A 385 0.93 -18.04 4.63
CA THR A 385 1.88 -17.26 3.80
C THR A 385 2.87 -18.11 3.00
N GLN A 386 2.95 -19.42 3.28
CA GLN A 386 3.72 -20.41 2.54
C GLN A 386 2.88 -21.13 1.45
N GLY A 387 1.59 -20.79 1.32
CA GLY A 387 0.68 -21.32 0.31
C GLY A 387 -0.05 -22.60 0.70
N LYS A 388 0.07 -23.07 1.94
CA LYS A 388 -0.67 -24.24 2.42
C LYS A 388 -2.13 -23.89 2.64
N ILE A 389 -3.02 -24.60 1.96
CA ILE A 389 -4.47 -24.36 2.02
C ILE A 389 -5.07 -25.01 3.28
N LEU A 390 -5.86 -24.23 4.04
CA LEU A 390 -6.64 -24.66 5.21
C LEU A 390 -8.15 -24.71 4.91
N LEU A 391 -8.60 -23.93 3.92
CA LEU A 391 -9.94 -23.94 3.35
C LEU A 391 -9.81 -23.78 1.83
N GLY A 392 -10.19 -24.82 1.09
CA GLY A 392 -10.29 -24.75 -0.37
C GLY A 392 -11.40 -23.79 -0.83
N GLU A 393 -11.33 -23.38 -2.10
CA GLU A 393 -12.32 -22.46 -2.68
C GLU A 393 -13.75 -22.97 -2.45
N THR A 394 -14.51 -22.20 -1.69
CA THR A 394 -15.90 -22.49 -1.33
C THR A 394 -16.77 -21.34 -1.80
N LYS A 395 -17.79 -21.65 -2.60
CA LYS A 395 -18.68 -20.63 -3.17
C LYS A 395 -19.41 -19.86 -2.08
N ILE A 396 -19.46 -18.53 -2.22
CA ILE A 396 -20.18 -17.59 -1.36
C ILE A 396 -21.59 -17.37 -1.90
N ASP A 397 -21.69 -16.88 -3.14
CA ASP A 397 -22.95 -16.49 -3.81
C ASP A 397 -22.76 -16.37 -5.34
N ASN A 398 -23.84 -16.09 -6.08
CA ASN A 398 -23.84 -15.70 -7.49
C ASN A 398 -23.71 -14.18 -7.69
N SER A 399 -22.90 -13.53 -6.83
CA SER A 399 -22.60 -12.10 -6.87
C SER A 399 -21.09 -11.90 -6.93
N LYS A 400 -20.63 -10.77 -7.46
CA LYS A 400 -19.22 -10.38 -7.50
C LYS A 400 -18.88 -9.62 -6.20
N PHE A 401 -18.27 -10.31 -5.24
CA PHE A 401 -17.76 -9.74 -4.00
C PHE A 401 -16.31 -9.32 -4.21
N GLU A 402 -16.02 -8.06 -3.92
CA GLU A 402 -14.71 -7.44 -4.14
C GLU A 402 -14.14 -6.81 -2.88
N GLY A 403 -14.86 -6.85 -1.76
CA GLY A 403 -14.29 -6.51 -0.46
C GLY A 403 -14.60 -7.56 0.59
N PHE A 404 -13.62 -7.82 1.45
CA PHE A 404 -13.74 -8.72 2.59
C PHE A 404 -13.01 -8.12 3.81
N ASP A 405 -13.63 -8.18 4.98
CA ASP A 405 -12.96 -7.82 6.23
C ASP A 405 -13.48 -8.56 7.46
N PHE A 406 -12.66 -8.58 8.51
CA PHE A 406 -13.06 -8.94 9.87
C PHE A 406 -13.73 -7.74 10.54
N ILE A 407 -15.02 -7.87 10.86
CA ILE A 407 -15.91 -6.78 11.32
C ILE A 407 -16.32 -6.93 12.77
#